data_AF-A0A4P2VPS5-F1
#
_entry.id   AF-A0A4P2VPS5-F1
#
_cell.length_a   1.000
_cell.length_b   1.000
_cell.length_c   1.000
_cell.angle_alpha   90.00
_cell.angle_beta   90.00
_cell.angle_gamma   90.00
#
_symmetry.space_group_name_H-M   'P 1'
#
loop_
_entity.id
_entity.type
_entity.pdbx_description
1 polymer ?
#
loop_
_entity_poly.entity_id
_entity_poly.type
_entity_poly.pdbx_seq_one_letter_code
_entity_poly.pdbx_strand_id
1 'polypeptide(L)'
;MPKLFCEYLLENKLIKAEQLLDAFMEQLNHTLSTAEVIYNSNILNKEEILKILIHQQQEGLDFRSSAKNLGLWTYNLSQEVNKKIQATNKPLGEVLIQKGYFNLDSLSSAFASYTENINSLKKTPEKDVKIPETHNPTLSYEYLTCFNNDILPNIHRSIYILKEKDISAENIKIETRKVLAEFVAVRAAANFLGANISQKVANEVVKYFQKSLDSNDSIELQKVIDILELSIEVLIILCNCLQQSNSENMISEEHLASFEKFKKLFNMKD
;
A
#
# COMPACT_ATOMS: atom_id res chain seq x y z
N MET A 1 -20.39 -6.70 -7.01
CA MET A 1 -19.06 -6.06 -7.05
C MET A 1 -19.13 -4.75 -6.29
N PRO A 2 -18.08 -4.31 -5.59
CA PRO A 2 -18.00 -2.94 -5.11
C PRO A 2 -17.99 -1.98 -6.31
N LYS A 3 -18.89 -1.01 -6.31
CA LYS A 3 -18.98 0.02 -7.36
C LYS A 3 -17.75 0.90 -7.33
N LEU A 4 -17.28 1.37 -8.48
CA LEU A 4 -16.19 2.35 -8.55
C LEU A 4 -16.66 3.70 -7.98
N PHE A 5 -15.74 4.51 -7.47
CA PHE A 5 -16.08 5.81 -6.88
C PHE A 5 -16.82 6.71 -7.89
N CYS A 6 -16.42 6.71 -9.16
CA CYS A 6 -17.08 7.49 -10.21
C CYS A 6 -18.54 7.07 -10.43
N GLU A 7 -18.83 5.77 -10.33
CA GLU A 7 -20.20 5.25 -10.42
C GLU A 7 -21.02 5.70 -9.21
N TYR A 8 -20.41 5.68 -8.02
CA TYR A 8 -21.04 6.23 -6.82
C TYR A 8 -21.38 7.72 -6.96
N LEU A 9 -20.47 8.53 -7.53
CA LEU A 9 -20.74 9.96 -7.76
C LEU A 9 -21.94 10.18 -8.70
N LEU A 10 -22.07 9.36 -9.74
CA LEU A 10 -23.20 9.42 -10.68
C LEU A 10 -24.52 9.01 -10.02
N GLU A 11 -24.53 7.89 -9.30
CA GLU A 11 -25.74 7.34 -8.66
C GLU A 11 -26.30 8.26 -7.60
N ASN A 12 -25.42 8.93 -6.85
CA ASN A 12 -25.81 9.91 -5.84
C ASN A 12 -26.05 11.30 -6.45
N LYS A 13 -26.04 11.42 -7.78
CA LYS A 13 -26.26 12.66 -8.53
C LYS A 13 -25.33 13.80 -8.10
N LEU A 14 -24.14 13.45 -7.62
CA LEU A 14 -23.12 14.41 -7.19
C LEU A 14 -22.41 15.01 -8.41
N ILE A 15 -22.34 14.25 -9.51
CA ILE A 15 -21.94 14.74 -10.84
C ILE A 15 -22.90 14.19 -11.91
N LYS A 16 -22.90 14.81 -13.08
CA LYS A 16 -23.57 14.32 -14.28
C LYS A 16 -22.64 13.47 -15.13
N ALA A 17 -23.21 12.61 -15.98
CA ALA A 17 -22.45 11.75 -16.89
C ALA A 17 -21.57 12.58 -17.85
N GLU A 18 -22.08 13.71 -18.35
CA GLU A 18 -21.35 14.61 -19.23
C GLU A 18 -20.14 15.24 -18.54
N GLN A 19 -20.27 15.57 -17.24
CA GLN A 19 -19.18 16.14 -16.44
C GLN A 19 -18.09 15.11 -16.15
N LEU A 20 -18.48 13.86 -15.90
CA LEU A 20 -17.53 12.76 -15.71
C LEU A 20 -16.77 12.47 -17.02
N LEU A 21 -17.49 12.45 -18.15
CA LEU A 21 -16.87 12.25 -19.46
C LEU A 21 -15.87 13.38 -19.79
N ASP A 22 -16.26 14.65 -19.59
CA ASP A 22 -15.38 15.79 -19.80
C ASP A 22 -14.13 15.73 -18.90
N ALA A 23 -14.29 15.33 -17.63
CA ALA A 23 -13.16 15.14 -16.73
C ALA A 23 -12.22 14.00 -17.18
N PHE A 24 -12.76 12.89 -17.70
CA PHE A 24 -11.93 11.83 -18.27
C PHE A 24 -11.22 12.26 -19.55
N MET A 25 -11.88 12.99 -20.43
CA MET A 25 -11.26 13.52 -21.65
C MET A 25 -10.12 14.49 -21.31
N GLU A 26 -10.31 15.36 -20.32
CA GLU A 26 -9.25 16.23 -19.82
C GLU A 26 -8.08 15.41 -19.24
N GLN A 27 -8.36 14.39 -18.42
CA GLN A 27 -7.32 13.53 -17.86
C GLN A 27 -6.51 12.82 -18.96
N LEU A 28 -7.18 12.30 -19.98
CA LEU A 28 -6.53 11.66 -21.13
C LEU A 28 -5.65 12.64 -21.91
N ASN A 29 -6.09 13.89 -22.09
CA ASN A 29 -5.30 14.93 -22.79
C ASN A 29 -4.02 15.31 -22.04
N HIS A 30 -3.97 15.13 -20.71
CA HIS A 30 -2.76 15.39 -19.90
C HIS A 30 -1.95 14.12 -19.60
N THR A 31 -2.42 12.94 -20.00
CA THR A 31 -1.72 11.69 -19.75
C THR A 31 -0.67 11.47 -20.84
N LEU A 32 0.59 11.72 -20.50
CA LEU A 32 1.70 11.40 -21.39
C LEU A 32 1.83 9.88 -21.55
N SER A 33 2.12 9.43 -22.77
CA SER A 33 2.48 8.04 -23.02
C SER A 33 3.81 7.69 -22.33
N THR A 34 4.01 6.40 -22.05
CA THR A 34 5.27 5.89 -21.47
C THR A 34 6.50 6.33 -22.27
N ALA A 35 6.39 6.34 -23.59
CA ALA A 35 7.45 6.80 -24.49
C ALA A 35 7.77 8.28 -24.31
N GLU A 36 6.74 9.13 -24.23
CA GLU A 36 6.89 10.57 -24.01
C GLU A 36 7.46 10.88 -22.63
N VAL A 37 7.05 10.16 -21.59
CA VAL A 37 7.61 10.32 -20.24
C VAL A 37 9.10 10.03 -20.23
N ILE A 38 9.52 8.91 -20.85
CA ILE A 38 10.92 8.50 -20.93
C ILE A 38 11.74 9.50 -21.75
N TYR A 39 11.19 9.94 -22.88
CA TYR A 39 11.83 10.92 -23.75
C TYR A 39 12.01 12.28 -23.06
N ASN A 40 10.94 12.83 -22.49
CA ASN A 40 10.97 14.14 -21.84
C ASN A 40 11.83 14.15 -20.57
N SER A 41 11.94 13.02 -19.89
CA SER A 41 12.74 12.88 -18.68
C SER A 41 14.19 12.44 -18.94
N ASN A 42 14.58 12.24 -20.20
CA ASN A 42 15.90 11.74 -20.62
C ASN A 42 16.35 10.46 -19.87
N ILE A 43 15.41 9.55 -19.58
CA ILE A 43 15.73 8.33 -18.80
C ILE A 43 16.44 7.29 -19.68
N LEU A 44 16.02 7.19 -20.94
CA LEU A 44 16.73 6.46 -21.97
C LEU A 44 17.30 7.43 -22.99
N ASN A 45 18.39 7.03 -23.65
CA ASN A 45 18.91 7.84 -24.74
C ASN A 45 18.00 7.72 -25.97
N LYS A 46 18.10 8.70 -26.88
CA LYS A 46 17.21 8.79 -28.05
C LYS A 46 17.31 7.58 -28.98
N GLU A 47 18.48 6.96 -29.08
CA GLU A 47 18.70 5.78 -29.92
C GLU A 47 18.01 4.54 -29.35
N GLU A 48 18.04 4.36 -28.03
CA GLU A 48 17.32 3.30 -27.32
C GLU A 48 15.81 3.46 -27.48
N ILE A 49 15.29 4.67 -27.32
CA ILE A 49 13.85 4.96 -27.51
C ILE A 49 13.44 4.64 -28.95
N LEU A 50 14.24 5.06 -29.94
CA LEU A 50 13.96 4.78 -31.35
C LEU A 50 13.98 3.26 -31.63
N LYS A 51 14.94 2.52 -31.07
CA LYS A 51 14.97 1.05 -31.19
C LYS A 51 13.71 0.40 -30.64
N ILE A 52 13.23 0.88 -29.49
CA ILE A 52 11.99 0.38 -28.88
C ILE A 52 10.79 0.65 -29.79
N LEU A 53 10.66 1.86 -30.32
CA LEU A 53 9.53 2.23 -31.20
C LEU A 53 9.54 1.44 -32.52
N ILE A 54 10.72 1.18 -33.10
CA ILE A 54 10.85 0.33 -34.29
C ILE A 54 10.40 -1.10 -33.98
N HIS A 55 10.88 -1.69 -32.89
CA HIS A 55 10.47 -3.02 -32.47
C HIS A 55 8.97 -3.09 -32.15
N GLN A 56 8.42 -2.03 -31.53
CA GLN A 56 6.99 -1.90 -31.26
C GLN A 56 6.17 -1.97 -32.55
N GLN A 57 6.60 -1.27 -33.59
CA GLN A 57 5.93 -1.25 -34.88
C GLN A 57 6.07 -2.59 -35.63
N GLN A 58 7.22 -3.26 -35.51
CA GLN A 58 7.47 -4.54 -36.16
C GLN A 58 6.66 -5.69 -35.54
N GLU A 59 6.59 -5.73 -34.20
CA GLU A 59 5.99 -6.84 -33.46
C GLU A 59 4.53 -6.57 -33.02
N GLY A 60 4.02 -5.34 -33.21
CA GLY A 60 2.66 -4.96 -32.81
C GLY A 60 2.44 -4.99 -31.29
N LEU A 61 3.51 -4.85 -30.51
CA LEU A 61 3.47 -4.86 -29.05
C LEU A 61 3.27 -3.44 -28.49
N ASP A 62 3.04 -3.32 -27.18
CA ASP A 62 3.13 -2.02 -26.51
C ASP A 62 4.59 -1.63 -26.25
N PHE A 63 4.82 -0.36 -25.92
CA PHE A 63 6.16 0.20 -25.69
C PHE A 63 6.93 -0.54 -24.60
N ARG A 64 6.26 -0.89 -23.49
CA ARG A 64 6.90 -1.55 -22.34
C ARG A 64 7.28 -2.97 -22.70
N SER A 65 6.38 -3.73 -23.32
CA SER A 65 6.68 -5.09 -23.80
C SER A 65 7.84 -5.09 -24.80
N SER A 66 7.87 -4.13 -25.72
CA SER A 66 8.96 -3.96 -26.69
C SER A 66 10.30 -3.64 -26.00
N ALA A 67 10.30 -2.71 -25.05
CA ALA A 67 11.47 -2.37 -24.28
C ALA A 67 11.99 -3.55 -23.44
N LYS A 68 11.09 -4.37 -22.91
CA LYS A 68 11.44 -5.58 -22.16
C LYS A 68 12.10 -6.62 -23.04
N ASN A 69 11.56 -6.86 -24.24
CA ASN A 69 12.12 -7.82 -25.19
C ASN A 69 13.51 -7.39 -25.69
N LEU A 70 13.76 -6.09 -25.77
CA LEU A 70 15.07 -5.52 -26.11
C LEU A 70 16.06 -5.49 -24.93
N GLY A 71 15.66 -5.94 -23.73
CA GLY A 71 16.50 -5.89 -22.52
C GLY A 71 16.71 -4.48 -21.96
N LEU A 72 15.97 -3.49 -22.46
CA LEU A 72 16.07 -2.09 -22.05
C LEU A 72 15.14 -1.78 -20.87
N TRP A 73 14.12 -2.61 -20.63
CA TRP A 73 13.19 -2.43 -19.51
C TRP A 73 13.69 -3.09 -18.22
N THR A 74 14.47 -2.34 -17.45
CA THR A 74 14.95 -2.77 -16.13
C THR A 74 13.99 -2.38 -15.00
N TYR A 75 14.19 -2.98 -13.81
CA TYR A 75 13.41 -2.64 -12.63
C TYR A 75 13.57 -1.15 -12.25
N ASN A 76 14.81 -0.65 -12.23
CA ASN A 76 15.10 0.75 -11.91
C ASN A 76 14.42 1.70 -12.89
N LEU A 77 14.46 1.39 -14.19
CA LEU A 77 13.74 2.15 -15.21
C LEU A 77 12.23 2.14 -14.94
N SER A 78 11.66 0.98 -14.62
CA SER A 78 10.23 0.85 -14.32
C SER A 78 9.81 1.72 -13.14
N GLN A 79 10.61 1.76 -12.07
CA GLN A 79 10.32 2.58 -10.89
C GLN A 79 10.43 4.08 -11.20
N GLU A 80 11.47 4.47 -11.93
CA GLU A 80 11.68 5.87 -12.32
C GLU A 80 10.55 6.38 -13.23
N VAL A 81 10.14 5.58 -14.21
CA VAL A 81 9.03 5.90 -15.11
C VAL A 81 7.71 6.00 -14.36
N ASN A 82 7.41 5.05 -13.47
CA ASN A 82 6.19 5.09 -12.65
C ASN A 82 6.13 6.35 -11.78
N LYS A 83 7.26 6.73 -11.15
CA LYS A 83 7.35 7.95 -10.35
C LYS A 83 7.07 9.20 -11.18
N LYS A 84 7.58 9.26 -12.41
CA LYS A 84 7.33 10.39 -13.33
C LYS A 84 5.89 10.43 -13.82
N ILE A 85 5.29 9.29 -14.13
CA ILE A 85 3.87 9.18 -14.50
C ILE A 85 2.99 9.69 -13.36
N GLN A 86 3.24 9.24 -12.12
CA GLN A 86 2.48 9.70 -10.95
C GLN A 86 2.63 11.20 -10.69
N ALA A 87 3.79 11.78 -10.96
CA ALA A 87 4.03 13.21 -10.78
C ALA A 87 3.39 14.08 -11.87
N THR A 88 3.05 13.51 -13.03
CA THR A 88 2.52 14.25 -14.19
C THR A 88 1.01 14.03 -14.37
N ASN A 89 0.50 12.87 -13.99
CA ASN A 89 -0.92 12.57 -14.10
C ASN A 89 -1.72 13.28 -13.02
N LYS A 90 -2.68 14.10 -13.45
CA LYS A 90 -3.68 14.67 -12.55
C LYS A 90 -4.68 13.60 -12.11
N PRO A 91 -4.92 13.40 -10.81
CA PRO A 91 -5.98 12.54 -10.33
C PRO A 91 -7.35 13.08 -10.78
N LEU A 92 -8.30 12.17 -11.06
CA LEU A 92 -9.65 12.55 -11.50
C LEU A 92 -10.33 13.54 -10.53
N GLY A 93 -10.13 13.36 -9.23
CA GLY A 93 -10.67 14.28 -8.22
C GLY A 93 -10.14 15.71 -8.36
N GLU A 94 -8.87 15.88 -8.72
CA GLU A 94 -8.28 17.20 -8.98
C GLU A 94 -8.89 17.84 -10.23
N VAL A 95 -9.08 17.04 -11.29
CA VAL A 95 -9.70 17.51 -12.54
C VAL A 95 -11.14 17.96 -12.30
N LEU A 96 -11.92 17.20 -11.53
CA LEU A 96 -13.30 17.55 -11.17
C LEU A 96 -13.38 18.87 -10.40
N ILE A 97 -12.40 19.15 -9.52
CA ILE A 97 -12.31 20.41 -8.79
C ILE A 97 -11.90 21.56 -9.71
N GLN A 98 -10.88 21.37 -10.55
CA GLN A 98 -10.39 22.40 -11.48
C GLN A 98 -11.48 22.85 -12.47
N LYS A 99 -12.31 21.91 -12.95
CA LYS A 99 -13.45 22.19 -13.83
C LYS A 99 -14.65 22.81 -13.09
N GLY A 100 -14.61 22.91 -11.76
CA GLY A 100 -15.70 23.44 -10.95
C GLY A 100 -16.92 22.53 -10.84
N TYR A 101 -16.79 21.25 -11.22
CA TYR A 101 -17.86 20.25 -11.11
C TYR A 101 -18.01 19.71 -9.69
N PHE A 102 -16.96 19.87 -8.88
CA PHE A 102 -16.90 19.48 -7.49
C PHE A 102 -16.09 20.49 -6.70
N ASN A 103 -16.29 20.58 -5.39
CA ASN A 103 -15.40 21.31 -4.50
C ASN A 103 -14.71 20.34 -3.53
N LEU A 104 -13.61 20.77 -2.92
CA LEU A 104 -12.76 19.91 -2.08
C LEU A 104 -13.51 19.33 -0.87
N ASP A 105 -14.37 20.13 -0.23
CA ASP A 105 -15.15 19.71 0.93
C ASP A 105 -16.16 18.63 0.55
N SER A 106 -16.89 18.86 -0.55
CA SER A 106 -17.85 17.89 -1.08
C SER A 106 -17.14 16.61 -1.49
N LEU A 107 -15.94 16.70 -2.10
CA LEU A 107 -15.19 15.52 -2.57
C LEU A 107 -14.76 14.65 -1.39
N SER A 108 -14.26 15.32 -0.34
CA SER A 108 -13.86 14.67 0.91
C SER A 108 -15.04 13.97 1.58
N SER A 109 -16.19 14.64 1.67
CA SER A 109 -17.42 14.06 2.22
C SER A 109 -17.93 12.88 1.38
N ALA A 110 -17.96 13.02 0.05
CA ALA A 110 -18.40 11.95 -0.85
C ALA A 110 -17.49 10.72 -0.75
N PHE A 111 -16.18 10.93 -0.60
CA PHE A 111 -15.22 9.85 -0.42
C PHE A 111 -15.40 9.14 0.93
N ALA A 112 -15.59 9.89 2.02
CA ALA A 112 -15.91 9.33 3.33
C ALA A 112 -17.19 8.48 3.26
N SER A 113 -18.29 9.02 2.71
CA SER A 113 -19.55 8.29 2.55
C SER A 113 -19.43 7.06 1.63
N TYR A 114 -18.62 7.13 0.57
CA TYR A 114 -18.35 5.99 -0.30
C TYR A 114 -17.60 4.87 0.43
N THR A 115 -16.56 5.21 1.20
CA THR A 115 -15.80 4.21 1.98
C THR A 115 -16.65 3.56 3.07
N GLU A 116 -17.52 4.33 3.74
CA GLU A 116 -18.52 3.80 4.68
C GLU A 116 -19.51 2.86 3.98
N ASN A 117 -19.99 3.23 2.78
CA ASN A 117 -20.91 2.41 2.01
C ASN A 117 -20.26 1.08 1.60
N ILE A 118 -19.02 1.10 1.10
CA ILE A 118 -18.25 -0.11 0.79
C ILE A 118 -18.03 -0.98 2.04
N ASN A 119 -17.72 -0.37 3.18
CA ASN A 119 -17.51 -1.12 4.43
C ASN A 119 -18.80 -1.69 4.98
N SER A 120 -19.95 -1.04 4.74
CA SER A 120 -21.27 -1.54 5.12
C SER A 120 -21.73 -2.73 4.26
N LEU A 121 -21.40 -2.72 2.96
CA LEU A 121 -21.66 -3.83 2.03
C LEU A 121 -20.79 -5.07 2.32
N LYS A 122 -19.68 -4.91 3.04
CA LYS A 122 -18.82 -6.01 3.50
C LYS A 122 -19.35 -6.75 4.74
N LYS A 123 -20.53 -6.40 5.30
CA LYS A 123 -21.17 -7.14 6.43
C LYS A 123 -21.98 -8.38 6.00
N THR A 124 -21.53 -9.08 4.95
CA THR A 124 -22.07 -10.39 4.52
C THR A 124 -20.94 -11.41 4.76
N PRO A 125 -21.20 -12.62 5.28
CA PRO A 125 -20.15 -13.50 5.80
C PRO A 125 -19.09 -13.75 4.72
N GLU A 126 -17.83 -13.59 5.12
CA GLU A 126 -16.63 -13.83 4.33
C GLU A 126 -16.81 -15.07 3.46
N LYS A 127 -17.16 -14.87 2.18
CA LYS A 127 -16.83 -15.87 1.18
C LYS A 127 -15.38 -15.60 0.83
N ASP A 128 -14.52 -16.49 1.31
CA ASP A 128 -13.15 -16.67 0.84
C ASP A 128 -13.15 -16.57 -0.69
N VAL A 129 -12.80 -15.39 -1.19
CA VAL A 129 -12.34 -15.27 -2.55
C VAL A 129 -10.96 -15.91 -2.51
N LYS A 130 -10.91 -17.19 -2.88
CA LYS A 130 -9.65 -17.87 -3.16
C LYS A 130 -8.98 -17.10 -4.29
N ILE A 131 -8.11 -16.16 -3.93
CA ILE A 131 -7.09 -15.63 -4.82
C ILE A 131 -6.34 -16.86 -5.34
N PRO A 132 -6.11 -17.00 -6.65
CA PRO A 132 -5.38 -18.14 -7.17
C PRO A 132 -4.06 -18.32 -6.39
N GLU A 133 -3.86 -19.51 -5.81
CA GLU A 133 -2.68 -19.91 -5.02
C GLU A 133 -1.39 -19.99 -5.86
N THR A 134 -1.29 -19.20 -6.94
CA THR A 134 -0.04 -19.04 -7.68
C THR A 134 0.70 -17.86 -7.06
N HIS A 135 1.51 -18.18 -6.05
CA HIS A 135 2.48 -17.29 -5.41
C HIS A 135 3.22 -16.49 -6.49
N ASN A 136 2.99 -15.19 -6.57
CA ASN A 136 3.68 -14.33 -7.53
C ASN A 136 4.97 -13.81 -6.86
N PRO A 137 6.17 -14.30 -7.24
CA PRO A 137 7.42 -13.90 -6.61
C PRO A 137 7.70 -12.39 -6.75
N THR A 138 7.12 -11.73 -7.75
CA THR A 138 7.20 -10.27 -7.89
C THR A 138 6.45 -9.56 -6.77
N LEU A 139 5.26 -10.04 -6.38
CA LEU A 139 4.49 -9.46 -5.29
C LEU A 139 5.16 -9.67 -3.94
N SER A 140 5.78 -10.83 -3.74
CA SER A 140 6.55 -11.13 -2.53
C SER A 140 7.74 -10.19 -2.39
N TYR A 141 8.46 -9.96 -3.48
CA TYR A 141 9.57 -9.00 -3.50
C TYR A 141 9.11 -7.57 -3.20
N GLU A 142 8.00 -7.12 -3.80
CA GLU A 142 7.42 -5.79 -3.53
C GLU A 142 7.01 -5.63 -2.06
N TYR A 143 6.36 -6.65 -1.47
CA TYR A 143 6.02 -6.67 -0.05
C TYR A 143 7.28 -6.58 0.83
N LEU A 144 8.30 -7.41 0.57
CA LEU A 144 9.55 -7.41 1.32
C LEU A 144 10.29 -6.09 1.19
N THR A 145 10.28 -5.48 0.00
CA THR A 145 10.91 -4.18 -0.25
C THR A 145 10.20 -3.08 0.53
N CYS A 146 8.87 -3.02 0.46
CA CYS A 146 8.05 -2.07 1.22
C CYS A 146 8.26 -2.24 2.74
N PHE A 147 8.24 -3.48 3.23
CA PHE A 147 8.47 -3.76 4.64
C PHE A 147 9.86 -3.32 5.10
N ASN A 148 10.92 -3.73 4.39
CA ASN A 148 12.29 -3.48 4.82
C ASN A 148 12.77 -2.04 4.62
N ASN A 149 12.32 -1.37 3.55
CA ASN A 149 12.85 -0.04 3.19
C ASN A 149 11.99 1.11 3.71
N ASP A 150 10.68 0.90 3.86
CA ASP A 150 9.75 1.98 4.22
C ASP A 150 9.23 1.79 5.64
N ILE A 151 8.59 0.65 5.91
CA ILE A 151 7.85 0.42 7.17
C ILE A 151 8.81 0.18 8.34
N LEU A 152 9.72 -0.78 8.23
CA LEU A 152 10.60 -1.20 9.32
C LEU A 152 11.48 -0.05 9.85
N PRO A 153 12.12 0.78 9.01
CA PRO A 153 12.89 1.93 9.48
C PRO A 153 12.03 2.97 10.20
N ASN A 154 10.79 3.19 9.75
CA ASN A 154 9.86 4.13 10.40
C ASN A 154 9.47 3.63 11.80
N ILE A 155 9.17 2.34 11.96
CA ILE A 155 8.83 1.79 13.27
C ILE A 155 10.06 1.83 14.20
N HIS A 156 11.25 1.47 13.72
CA HIS A 156 12.48 1.59 14.52
C HIS A 156 12.75 3.03 14.95
N ARG A 157 12.52 4.01 14.08
CA ARG A 157 12.63 5.43 14.42
C ARG A 157 11.65 5.81 15.53
N SER A 158 10.40 5.38 15.46
CA SER A 158 9.42 5.63 16.52
C SER A 158 9.79 4.93 17.84
N ILE A 159 10.30 3.68 17.81
CA ILE A 159 10.82 3.01 19.01
C ILE A 159 11.98 3.80 19.62
N TYR A 160 12.90 4.30 18.80
CA TYR A 160 14.03 5.11 19.28
C TYR A 160 13.54 6.36 20.01
N ILE A 161 12.57 7.09 19.43
CA ILE A 161 11.96 8.27 20.05
C ILE A 161 11.23 7.89 21.35
N LEU A 162 10.45 6.80 21.35
CA LEU A 162 9.74 6.31 22.53
C LEU A 162 10.68 5.93 23.69
N LYS A 163 11.94 5.59 23.41
CA LYS A 163 12.96 5.26 24.42
C LYS A 163 13.68 6.50 24.99
N GLU A 164 13.38 7.71 24.52
CA GLU A 164 13.97 8.92 25.08
C GLU A 164 13.53 9.15 26.53
N LYS A 165 14.47 9.58 27.40
CA LYS A 165 14.30 9.60 28.86
C LYS A 165 13.20 10.53 29.39
N ASP A 166 12.67 11.44 28.57
CA ASP A 166 11.71 12.46 29.00
C ASP A 166 10.55 12.65 27.99
N ILE A 167 10.13 11.56 27.32
CA ILE A 167 9.04 11.64 26.35
C ILE A 167 7.71 12.00 27.04
N SER A 168 7.03 13.03 26.51
CA SER A 168 5.73 13.46 27.03
C SER A 168 4.61 12.48 26.67
N ALA A 169 3.55 12.42 27.48
CA ALA A 169 2.39 11.56 27.21
C ALA A 169 1.73 11.85 25.84
N GLU A 170 1.74 13.10 25.40
CA GLU A 170 1.25 13.47 24.07
C GLU A 170 2.16 12.94 22.96
N ASN A 171 3.49 13.03 23.14
CA ASN A 171 4.44 12.47 22.17
C ASN A 171 4.33 10.94 22.09
N ILE A 172 4.07 10.25 23.21
CA ILE A 172 3.78 8.80 23.20
C ILE A 172 2.58 8.51 22.31
N LYS A 173 1.47 9.27 22.45
CA LYS A 173 0.27 9.11 21.61
C LYS A 173 0.56 9.39 20.14
N ILE A 174 1.33 10.44 19.84
CA ILE A 174 1.73 10.80 18.47
C ILE A 174 2.55 9.67 17.83
N GLU A 175 3.59 9.18 18.50
CA GLU A 175 4.42 8.09 17.97
C GLU A 175 3.63 6.78 17.86
N THR A 176 2.75 6.49 18.82
CA THR A 176 1.86 5.31 18.74
C THR A 176 0.92 5.40 17.52
N ARG A 177 0.39 6.58 17.19
CA ARG A 177 -0.43 6.78 15.98
C ARG A 177 0.36 6.59 14.69
N LYS A 178 1.61 7.06 14.64
CA LYS A 178 2.49 6.85 13.48
C LYS A 178 2.73 5.36 13.27
N VAL A 179 3.09 4.64 14.33
CA VAL A 179 3.33 3.20 14.24
C VAL A 179 2.06 2.43 13.91
N LEU A 180 0.90 2.84 14.44
CA LEU A 180 -0.39 2.28 14.05
C LEU A 180 -0.61 2.37 12.52
N ALA A 181 -0.30 3.51 11.90
CA ALA A 181 -0.41 3.67 10.45
C ALA A 181 0.51 2.71 9.69
N GLU A 182 1.74 2.50 10.17
CA GLU A 182 2.67 1.53 9.60
C GLU A 182 2.14 0.09 9.68
N PHE A 183 1.59 -0.34 10.83
CA PHE A 183 0.97 -1.67 10.95
C PHE A 183 -0.31 -1.83 10.10
N VAL A 184 -1.07 -0.75 9.87
CA VAL A 184 -2.18 -0.76 8.91
C VAL A 184 -1.66 -1.01 7.49
N ALA A 185 -0.52 -0.41 7.12
CA ALA A 185 0.14 -0.65 5.83
C ALA A 185 0.63 -2.09 5.71
N VAL A 186 1.31 -2.64 6.73
CA VAL A 186 1.73 -4.07 6.76
C VAL A 186 0.53 -4.99 6.55
N ARG A 187 -0.55 -4.78 7.31
CA ARG A 187 -1.76 -5.61 7.21
C ARG A 187 -2.34 -5.60 5.80
N ALA A 188 -2.41 -4.42 5.17
CA ALA A 188 -2.95 -4.27 3.82
C ALA A 188 -2.06 -4.96 2.78
N ALA A 189 -0.73 -4.77 2.88
CA ALA A 189 0.23 -5.36 1.96
C ALA A 189 0.29 -6.89 2.10
N ALA A 190 0.27 -7.41 3.33
CA ALA A 190 0.22 -8.84 3.60
C ALA A 190 -1.06 -9.50 3.08
N ASN A 191 -2.23 -8.86 3.28
CA ASN A 191 -3.49 -9.33 2.71
C ASN A 191 -3.48 -9.35 1.18
N PHE A 192 -2.86 -8.35 0.55
CA PHE A 192 -2.72 -8.31 -0.91
C PHE A 192 -1.82 -9.43 -1.44
N LEU A 193 -0.77 -9.78 -0.70
CA LEU A 193 0.14 -10.88 -1.04
C LEU A 193 -0.46 -12.28 -0.76
N GLY A 194 -1.43 -12.38 0.15
CA GLY A 194 -1.87 -13.66 0.72
C GLY A 194 -0.97 -14.17 1.86
N ALA A 195 -0.17 -13.29 2.45
CA ALA A 195 0.66 -13.57 3.64
C ALA A 195 -0.20 -13.52 4.91
N ASN A 196 -0.97 -14.59 5.11
CA ASN A 196 -2.00 -14.68 6.15
C ASN A 196 -1.45 -14.52 7.57
N ILE A 197 -0.24 -15.00 7.86
CA ILE A 197 0.33 -14.94 9.21
C ILE A 197 0.79 -13.50 9.52
N SER A 198 1.54 -12.87 8.62
CA SER A 198 1.91 -11.45 8.74
C SER A 198 0.68 -10.55 8.86
N GLN A 199 -0.38 -10.84 8.10
CA GLN A 199 -1.64 -10.13 8.20
C GLN A 199 -2.27 -10.27 9.59
N LYS A 200 -2.35 -11.49 10.14
CA LYS A 200 -2.89 -11.75 11.49
C LYS A 200 -2.10 -11.00 12.56
N VAL A 201 -0.76 -11.09 12.51
CA VAL A 201 0.15 -10.38 13.43
C VAL A 201 -0.12 -8.88 13.39
N ALA A 202 -0.09 -8.27 12.20
CA ALA A 202 -0.33 -6.84 12.05
C ALA A 202 -1.73 -6.42 12.52
N ASN A 203 -2.74 -7.26 12.29
CA ASN A 203 -4.11 -6.98 12.72
C ASN A 203 -4.28 -6.95 14.25
N GLU A 204 -3.63 -7.85 14.98
CA GLU A 204 -3.71 -7.85 16.45
C GLU A 204 -3.02 -6.62 17.06
N VAL A 205 -1.89 -6.20 16.48
CA VAL A 205 -1.21 -4.96 16.89
C VAL A 205 -2.07 -3.73 16.61
N VAL A 206 -2.70 -3.66 15.43
CA VAL A 206 -3.63 -2.58 15.06
C VAL A 206 -4.79 -2.49 16.05
N LYS A 207 -5.45 -3.62 16.36
CA LYS A 207 -6.56 -3.66 17.33
C LYS A 207 -6.13 -3.15 18.70
N TYR A 208 -4.96 -3.57 19.17
CA TYR A 208 -4.44 -3.15 20.45
C TYR A 208 -4.19 -1.65 20.50
N PHE A 209 -3.45 -1.07 19.54
CA PHE A 209 -3.16 0.36 19.56
C PHE A 209 -4.38 1.23 19.31
N GLN A 210 -5.32 0.81 18.46
CA GLN A 210 -6.61 1.50 18.33
C GLN A 210 -7.33 1.57 19.67
N LYS A 211 -7.47 0.43 20.36
CA LYS A 211 -8.09 0.38 21.69
C LYS A 211 -7.37 1.26 22.71
N SER A 212 -6.03 1.24 22.73
CA SER A 212 -5.23 2.06 23.65
C SER A 212 -5.29 3.56 23.34
N LEU A 213 -5.46 3.95 22.08
CA LEU A 213 -5.59 5.35 21.68
C LEU A 213 -7.01 5.89 21.89
N ASP A 214 -8.03 5.03 21.75
CA ASP A 214 -9.43 5.36 21.97
C ASP A 214 -9.81 5.39 23.45
N SER A 215 -9.08 4.65 24.31
CA SER A 215 -9.24 4.75 25.76
C SER A 215 -8.72 6.09 26.27
N ASN A 216 -9.48 6.75 27.16
CA ASN A 216 -9.01 7.93 27.89
C ASN A 216 -7.89 7.63 28.90
N ASP A 217 -7.52 6.36 29.05
CA ASP A 217 -6.49 5.90 29.97
C ASP A 217 -5.09 6.31 29.50
N SER A 218 -4.17 6.43 30.47
CA SER A 218 -2.76 6.69 30.17
C SER A 218 -2.13 5.48 29.48
N ILE A 219 -1.50 5.69 28.33
CA ILE A 219 -0.77 4.64 27.61
C ILE A 219 0.52 4.32 28.37
N GLU A 220 0.69 3.06 28.76
CA GLU A 220 1.92 2.57 29.41
C GLU A 220 3.06 2.49 28.38
N LEU A 221 4.02 3.41 28.47
CA LEU A 221 5.16 3.52 27.54
C LEU A 221 5.91 2.20 27.34
N GLN A 222 6.32 1.56 28.44
CA GLN A 222 7.11 0.34 28.37
C GLN A 222 6.35 -0.78 27.63
N LYS A 223 5.04 -0.89 27.89
CA LYS A 223 4.20 -1.89 27.25
C LYS A 223 4.05 -1.65 25.74
N VAL A 224 3.98 -0.39 25.31
CA VAL A 224 4.01 -0.04 23.88
C VAL A 224 5.32 -0.51 23.26
N ILE A 225 6.46 -0.16 23.87
CA ILE A 225 7.78 -0.55 23.37
C ILE A 225 7.90 -2.07 23.26
N ASP A 226 7.54 -2.80 24.32
CA ASP A 226 7.62 -4.26 24.37
C ASP A 226 6.77 -4.92 23.26
N ILE A 227 5.57 -4.40 23.02
CA ILE A 227 4.69 -4.86 21.94
C ILE A 227 5.33 -4.59 20.59
N LEU A 228 5.85 -3.38 20.37
CA LEU A 228 6.45 -3.00 19.10
C LEU A 228 7.66 -3.86 18.75
N GLU A 229 8.58 -4.05 19.69
CA GLU A 229 9.77 -4.86 19.48
C GLU A 229 9.42 -6.31 19.16
N LEU A 230 8.52 -6.92 19.95
CA LEU A 230 8.09 -8.30 19.72
C LEU A 230 7.38 -8.46 18.38
N SER A 231 6.52 -7.50 18.01
CA SER A 231 5.75 -7.56 16.77
C SER A 231 6.65 -7.44 15.54
N ILE A 232 7.63 -6.54 15.58
CA ILE A 232 8.62 -6.37 14.50
C ILE A 232 9.50 -7.60 14.39
N GLU A 233 9.99 -8.14 15.52
CA GLU A 233 10.80 -9.36 15.53
C GLU A 233 10.07 -10.50 14.82
N VAL A 234 8.79 -10.71 15.16
CA VAL A 234 7.94 -11.70 14.50
C VAL A 234 7.75 -11.41 13.01
N LEU A 235 7.48 -10.16 12.62
CA LEU A 235 7.29 -9.82 11.20
C LEU A 235 8.59 -10.00 10.38
N ILE A 236 9.76 -9.71 10.96
CA ILE A 236 11.05 -9.96 10.33
C ILE A 236 11.24 -11.47 10.09
N ILE A 237 10.94 -12.31 11.09
CA ILE A 237 10.99 -13.77 10.95
C ILE A 237 10.11 -14.23 9.78
N LEU A 238 8.86 -13.76 9.74
CA LEU A 238 7.91 -14.14 8.68
C LEU A 238 8.35 -13.65 7.30
N CYS A 239 8.90 -12.44 7.21
CA CYS A 239 9.48 -11.91 5.98
C CYS A 239 10.67 -12.75 5.50
N ASN A 240 11.53 -13.21 6.41
CA ASN A 240 12.64 -14.10 6.07
C ASN A 240 12.13 -15.47 5.57
N CYS A 241 11.09 -16.03 6.20
CA CYS A 241 10.46 -17.27 5.74
C CYS A 241 9.87 -17.11 4.32
N LEU A 242 9.18 -16.00 4.06
CA LEU A 242 8.67 -15.65 2.73
C LEU A 242 9.80 -15.50 1.71
N GLN A 243 10.91 -14.85 2.08
CA GLN A 243 12.05 -14.66 1.19
C GLN A 243 12.75 -15.98 0.83
N GLN A 244 12.89 -16.90 1.78
CA GLN A 244 13.62 -18.15 1.59
C GLN A 244 12.77 -19.25 0.95
N SER A 245 11.50 -19.34 1.35
CA SER A 245 10.65 -20.51 1.07
C SER A 245 9.33 -20.16 0.37
N ASN A 246 9.06 -18.88 0.09
CA ASN A 246 7.77 -18.41 -0.40
C ASN A 246 6.61 -18.96 0.47
N SER A 247 6.82 -19.00 1.78
CA SER A 247 5.85 -19.53 2.73
C SER A 247 6.15 -18.99 4.12
N GLU A 248 5.10 -18.60 4.85
CA GLU A 248 5.21 -18.18 6.26
C GLU A 248 5.19 -19.36 7.23
N ASN A 249 4.89 -20.57 6.74
CA ASN A 249 4.71 -21.76 7.59
C ASN A 249 6.04 -22.40 8.02
N MET A 250 7.17 -21.95 7.48
CA MET A 250 8.50 -22.53 7.70
C MET A 250 9.28 -21.73 8.77
N ILE A 251 8.69 -21.56 9.95
CA ILE A 251 9.36 -20.90 11.08
C ILE A 251 10.34 -21.89 11.71
N SER A 252 11.62 -21.51 11.81
CA SER A 252 12.66 -22.33 12.44
C SER A 252 12.45 -22.47 13.96
N GLU A 253 12.98 -23.54 14.55
CA GLU A 253 12.87 -23.79 16.01
C GLU A 253 13.43 -22.63 16.85
N GLU A 254 14.48 -21.95 16.37
CA GLU A 254 15.10 -20.81 17.07
C GLU A 254 14.18 -19.58 17.13
N HIS A 255 13.27 -19.44 16.17
CA HIS A 255 12.36 -18.30 16.05
C HIS A 255 10.95 -18.59 16.61
N LEU A 256 10.66 -19.86 16.90
CA LEU A 256 9.37 -20.31 17.41
C LEU A 256 9.04 -19.68 18.77
N ALA A 257 10.04 -19.46 19.62
CA ALA A 257 9.86 -18.86 20.93
C ALA A 257 9.26 -17.45 20.89
N SER A 258 9.75 -16.58 19.99
CA SER A 258 9.26 -15.21 19.83
C SER A 258 7.84 -15.19 19.24
N PHE A 259 7.56 -16.09 18.31
CA PHE A 259 6.23 -16.25 17.73
C PHE A 259 5.19 -16.74 18.77
N GLU A 260 5.55 -17.73 19.59
CA GLU A 260 4.69 -18.23 20.67
C GLU A 260 4.49 -17.18 21.78
N LYS A 261 5.53 -16.39 22.09
CA LYS A 261 5.41 -15.24 23.00
C LYS A 261 4.40 -14.22 22.47
N PHE A 262 4.44 -13.92 21.16
CA PHE A 262 3.46 -13.04 20.52
C PHE A 262 2.04 -13.61 20.56
N LYS A 263 1.86 -14.88 20.19
CA LYS A 263 0.55 -15.55 20.27
C LYS A 263 -0.05 -15.47 21.66
N LYS A 264 0.75 -15.74 22.69
CA LYS A 264 0.32 -15.66 24.08
C LYS A 264 -0.06 -14.24 24.51
N LEU A 265 0.67 -13.23 24.04
CA LEU A 265 0.39 -11.83 24.34
C LEU A 265 -0.96 -11.37 23.78
N PHE A 266 -1.30 -11.83 22.57
CA PHE A 266 -2.52 -11.42 21.85
C PHE A 266 -3.67 -12.46 21.87
N ASN A 267 -3.48 -13.61 22.52
CA ASN A 267 -4.39 -14.76 22.43
C ASN A 267 -4.71 -15.17 20.98
N MET A 268 -3.71 -15.10 20.11
CA MET A 268 -3.86 -15.42 18.69
C MET A 268 -4.05 -16.93 18.51
N LYS A 269 -5.15 -17.34 17.86
CA LYS A 269 -5.40 -18.73 17.48
C LYS A 269 -4.73 -19.04 16.14
N ASP A 270 -4.28 -20.29 15.99
CA ASP A 270 -3.73 -20.84 14.75
C ASP A 270 -4.71 -20.69 13.57
#